data_AF-A0A8T3WK62-F1
#
_entry.id   AF-A0A8T3WK62-F1
#
_cell.length_a   1.000
_cell.length_b   1.000
_cell.length_c   1.000
_cell.angle_alpha   90.00
_cell.angle_beta   90.00
_cell.angle_gamma   90.00
#
_symmetry.space_group_name_H-M   'P 1'
#
loop_
_entity.id
_entity.type
_entity.pdbx_description
1 polymer ?
#
loop_
_entity_poly.entity_id
_entity_poly.type
_entity_poly.pdbx_seq_one_letter_code
_entity_poly.pdbx_strand_id
1 'polypeptide(L)'
;MNQKLTKKLWETFPLLYRDNDKPITQTLVPFGFPEKGWYNLIYELSSKLESLIEKYLKDNPNLSCSVCGCEKEKHYGSKTPNPGKCLAVHKWQTKSVYCSYNAWPKFVPYRLASLYYKIKQKIVNAINWILGLFYSELYTCFCEEYEPNYPRASQVKEKWGMLNMYLTFDTDEMYDLISEYEEKSKTICEDCGKPGSLRDDLPWILTLCDEHYKSQLKRFDKI
;
A
#
# COMPACT_ATOMS: atom_id res chain seq x y z
N MET A 1 -22.08 2.46 8.18
CA MET A 1 -21.92 1.72 9.47
C MET A 1 -21.88 2.68 10.67
N ASN A 2 -22.15 2.23 11.90
CA ASN A 2 -21.98 3.07 13.10
C ASN A 2 -20.50 3.24 13.50
N GLN A 3 -20.17 4.34 14.18
CA GLN A 3 -18.79 4.67 14.57
C GLN A 3 -18.13 3.62 15.47
N LYS A 4 -18.92 2.96 16.35
CA LYS A 4 -18.40 1.94 17.27
C LYS A 4 -17.89 0.69 16.54
N LEU A 5 -18.64 0.22 15.54
CA LEU A 5 -18.26 -0.94 14.74
C LEU A 5 -17.10 -0.60 13.79
N THR A 6 -17.12 0.60 13.20
CA THR A 6 -16.01 1.12 12.39
C THR A 6 -14.71 1.12 13.18
N LYS A 7 -14.71 1.71 14.39
CA LYS A 7 -13.55 1.75 15.27
C LYS A 7 -13.07 0.34 15.64
N LYS A 8 -14.01 -0.57 15.93
CA LYS A 8 -13.69 -1.97 16.22
C LYS A 8 -12.95 -2.64 15.06
N LEU A 9 -13.37 -2.43 13.81
CA LEU A 9 -12.68 -2.97 12.63
C LEU A 9 -11.25 -2.43 12.52
N TRP A 10 -11.08 -1.11 12.66
CA TRP A 10 -9.75 -0.48 12.59
C TRP A 10 -8.80 -0.98 13.67
N GLU A 11 -9.27 -1.11 14.91
CA GLU A 11 -8.46 -1.62 16.04
C GLU A 11 -8.13 -3.11 15.90
N THR A 12 -9.01 -3.89 15.25
CA THR A 12 -8.84 -5.35 15.10
C THR A 12 -7.92 -5.71 13.94
N PHE A 13 -7.93 -4.92 12.86
CA PHE A 13 -7.14 -5.18 11.64
C PHE A 13 -6.24 -3.98 11.31
N PRO A 14 -5.19 -3.74 12.14
CA PRO A 14 -4.36 -2.55 12.05
C PRO A 14 -3.46 -2.52 10.81
N LEU A 15 -3.09 -3.67 10.21
CA LEU A 15 -2.30 -3.66 8.98
C LEU A 15 -3.16 -3.27 7.79
N LEU A 16 -4.35 -3.85 7.66
CA LEU A 16 -5.30 -3.58 6.59
C LEU A 16 -5.83 -2.14 6.64
N TYR A 17 -6.25 -1.66 7.81
CA TYR A 17 -6.80 -0.32 8.01
C TYR A 17 -5.80 0.68 8.59
N ARG A 18 -4.51 0.49 8.31
CA ARG A 18 -3.43 1.36 8.81
C ARG A 18 -3.69 2.83 8.56
N ASP A 19 -4.20 3.19 7.38
CA ASP A 19 -4.36 4.58 6.96
C ASP A 19 -5.66 5.24 7.47
N ASN A 20 -6.32 4.70 8.50
CA ASN A 20 -7.59 5.24 9.00
C ASN A 20 -7.49 6.67 9.57
N ASP A 21 -6.29 7.11 9.96
CA ASP A 21 -5.98 8.43 10.52
C ASP A 21 -5.44 9.44 9.49
N LYS A 22 -5.16 8.98 8.26
CA LYS A 22 -4.60 9.81 7.18
C LYS A 22 -5.66 10.75 6.60
N PRO A 23 -5.27 11.91 6.03
CA PRO A 23 -6.23 12.82 5.42
C PRO A 23 -6.89 12.22 4.17
N ILE A 24 -8.10 12.67 3.86
CA ILE A 24 -8.89 12.21 2.70
C ILE A 24 -8.21 12.42 1.33
N THR A 25 -7.17 13.25 1.27
CA THR A 25 -6.35 13.45 0.07
C THR A 25 -5.42 12.28 -0.22
N GLN A 26 -5.20 11.39 0.75
CA GLN A 26 -4.32 10.22 0.64
C GLN A 26 -5.11 8.91 0.55
N THR A 27 -6.23 8.80 1.27
CA THR A 27 -7.02 7.56 1.36
C THR A 27 -8.49 7.86 1.61
N LEU A 28 -9.37 6.94 1.22
CA LEU A 28 -10.81 7.04 1.44
C LEU A 28 -11.28 6.15 2.60
N VAL A 29 -10.38 5.45 3.31
CA VAL A 29 -10.69 4.70 4.53
C VAL A 29 -11.38 5.55 5.61
N PRO A 30 -11.02 6.83 5.84
CA PRO A 30 -11.69 7.67 6.85
C PRO A 30 -13.18 7.91 6.59
N PHE A 31 -13.68 7.70 5.36
CA PHE A 31 -15.14 7.74 5.08
C PHE A 31 -15.91 6.62 5.79
N GLY A 32 -15.21 5.56 6.21
CA GLY A 32 -15.78 4.45 6.96
C GLY A 32 -16.25 3.32 6.04
N PHE A 33 -17.35 2.69 6.44
CA PHE A 33 -17.84 1.43 5.89
C PHE A 33 -19.31 1.55 5.48
N PRO A 34 -19.78 0.71 4.53
CA PRO A 34 -21.18 0.66 4.12
C PRO A 34 -22.12 0.18 5.24
N GLU A 35 -23.35 -0.20 4.89
CA GLU A 35 -24.40 -0.44 5.87
C GLU A 35 -24.09 -1.55 6.89
N LYS A 36 -24.74 -1.47 8.06
CA LYS A 36 -24.43 -2.28 9.25
C LYS A 36 -24.68 -3.78 9.06
N GLY A 37 -25.56 -4.17 8.15
CA GLY A 37 -25.90 -5.56 7.87
C GLY A 37 -24.73 -6.34 7.26
N TRP A 38 -23.80 -5.66 6.60
CA TRP A 38 -22.58 -6.29 6.07
C TRP A 38 -21.42 -6.34 7.06
N TYR A 39 -21.61 -5.94 8.32
CA TYR A 39 -20.52 -5.94 9.31
C TYR A 39 -19.80 -7.29 9.44
N ASN A 40 -20.55 -8.40 9.55
CA ASN A 40 -19.94 -9.73 9.69
C ASN A 40 -19.17 -10.12 8.41
N LEU A 41 -19.71 -9.82 7.24
CA LEU A 41 -19.09 -10.08 5.95
C LEU A 41 -17.76 -9.32 5.83
N ILE A 42 -17.76 -8.03 6.17
CA ILE A 42 -16.56 -7.18 6.17
C ILE A 42 -15.56 -7.68 7.21
N TYR A 43 -16.00 -8.09 8.39
CA TYR A 43 -15.12 -8.60 9.44
C TYR A 43 -14.39 -9.87 9.00
N GLU A 44 -15.10 -10.83 8.41
CA GLU A 44 -14.50 -12.06 7.89
C GLU A 44 -13.53 -11.79 6.74
N LEU A 45 -13.91 -10.95 5.78
CA LEU A 45 -13.03 -10.52 4.69
C LEU A 45 -11.76 -9.87 5.24
N SER A 46 -11.91 -8.94 6.18
CA SER A 46 -10.80 -8.23 6.80
C SER A 46 -9.86 -9.18 7.53
N SER A 47 -10.39 -10.17 8.25
CA SER A 47 -9.58 -11.18 8.95
C SER A 47 -8.73 -12.02 8.00
N LYS A 48 -9.31 -12.41 6.86
CA LYS A 48 -8.58 -13.17 5.84
C LYS A 48 -7.53 -12.31 5.15
N LEU A 49 -7.87 -11.08 4.79
CA LEU A 49 -6.93 -10.13 4.18
C LEU A 49 -5.77 -9.78 5.12
N GLU A 50 -6.03 -9.54 6.40
CA GLU A 50 -4.99 -9.28 7.41
C GLU A 50 -3.99 -10.45 7.45
N SER A 51 -4.49 -11.69 7.46
CA SER A 51 -3.64 -12.89 7.44
C SER A 51 -2.80 -13.00 6.16
N LEU A 52 -3.37 -12.63 5.01
CA LEU A 52 -2.65 -12.58 3.73
C LEU A 52 -1.58 -11.47 3.71
N ILE A 53 -1.88 -10.32 4.32
CA ILE A 53 -0.93 -9.22 4.48
C ILE A 53 0.23 -9.63 5.38
N GLU A 54 -0.03 -10.28 6.52
CA GLU A 54 1.01 -10.81 7.41
C GLU A 54 1.94 -11.80 6.68
N LYS A 55 1.34 -12.73 5.92
CA LYS A 55 2.09 -13.67 5.06
C LYS A 55 2.93 -12.91 4.02
N TYR A 56 2.34 -11.93 3.35
CA TYR A 56 3.04 -11.09 2.37
C TYR A 56 4.26 -10.38 2.98
N LEU A 57 4.11 -9.79 4.17
CA LEU A 57 5.20 -9.13 4.89
C LEU A 57 6.31 -10.12 5.28
N LYS A 58 5.95 -11.33 5.72
CA LYS A 58 6.91 -12.39 6.07
C LYS A 58 7.69 -12.88 4.85
N ASP A 59 7.02 -13.04 3.71
CA ASP A 59 7.62 -13.52 2.47
C ASP A 59 8.46 -12.44 1.78
N ASN A 60 8.22 -11.17 2.10
CA ASN A 60 8.92 -10.01 1.55
C ASN A 60 9.60 -9.18 2.65
N PRO A 61 10.69 -9.67 3.28
CA PRO A 61 11.34 -8.94 4.37
C PRO A 61 12.06 -7.64 3.93
N ASN A 62 12.27 -7.44 2.63
CA ASN A 62 12.99 -6.30 2.06
C ASN A 62 12.08 -5.44 1.16
N LEU A 63 10.87 -5.11 1.65
CA LEU A 63 9.94 -4.25 0.90
C LEU A 63 10.50 -2.85 0.74
N SER A 64 10.31 -2.30 -0.47
CA SER A 64 10.57 -0.88 -0.71
C SER A 64 9.73 -0.03 0.23
N CYS A 65 10.29 1.11 0.65
CA CYS A 65 9.55 2.06 1.45
C CYS A 65 8.52 2.76 0.57
N SER A 66 7.24 2.76 0.97
CA SER A 66 6.18 3.45 0.21
C SER A 66 6.29 4.97 0.40
N VAL A 67 6.60 5.38 1.62
CA VAL A 67 6.84 6.75 2.06
C VAL A 67 7.81 6.62 3.23
N CYS A 68 9.04 7.12 3.13
CA CYS A 68 9.74 7.38 4.39
C CYS A 68 8.95 8.50 5.07
N GLY A 69 8.79 8.49 6.39
CA GLY A 69 8.29 9.66 7.13
C GLY A 69 9.24 10.87 7.07
N CYS A 70 10.11 10.94 6.06
CA CYS A 70 11.10 11.98 5.86
C CYS A 70 10.65 12.88 4.69
N GLU A 71 10.75 14.20 4.85
CA GLU A 71 10.35 15.19 3.83
C GLU A 71 11.23 15.19 2.57
N LYS A 72 12.03 14.15 2.34
CA LYS A 72 13.05 14.11 1.29
C LYS A 72 12.54 13.36 0.07
N GLU A 73 12.48 14.05 -1.06
CA GLU A 73 12.14 13.47 -2.38
C GLU A 73 13.15 12.42 -2.89
N LYS A 74 14.37 12.36 -2.32
CA LYS A 74 15.43 11.42 -2.70
C LYS A 74 16.20 10.91 -1.49
N HIS A 75 16.49 9.62 -1.50
CA HIS A 75 17.30 8.95 -0.49
C HIS A 75 18.74 8.80 -0.97
N TYR A 76 19.69 9.36 -0.22
CA TYR A 76 21.12 9.15 -0.46
C TYR A 76 21.63 8.15 0.58
N GLY A 77 22.25 7.07 0.12
CA GLY A 77 22.94 6.13 1.00
C GLY A 77 24.24 6.74 1.52
N SER A 78 24.46 6.66 2.84
CA SER A 78 25.69 7.13 3.50
C SER A 78 26.50 5.95 4.03
N LYS A 79 27.85 6.06 3.99
CA LYS A 79 28.79 5.09 4.59
C LYS A 79 29.10 5.40 6.06
N THR A 80 28.21 6.09 6.78
CA THR A 80 28.47 6.58 8.14
C THR A 80 28.22 5.51 9.21
N PRO A 81 28.92 5.58 10.37
CA PRO A 81 28.81 4.57 11.44
C PRO A 81 27.45 4.50 12.15
N ASN A 82 26.67 5.59 12.15
CA ASN A 82 25.35 5.68 12.78
C ASN A 82 24.26 5.88 11.72
N PRO A 83 23.72 4.80 11.13
CA PRO A 83 22.60 4.92 10.21
C PRO A 83 21.28 5.29 10.92
N GLY A 84 20.37 5.93 10.19
CA GLY A 84 18.99 6.15 10.67
C GLY A 84 18.23 4.82 10.89
N LYS A 85 17.10 4.86 11.58
CA LYS A 85 16.33 3.69 12.04
C LYS A 85 15.66 2.86 10.92
N CYS A 86 15.88 3.19 9.65
CA CYS A 86 15.25 2.53 8.52
C CYS A 86 15.98 1.24 8.14
N LEU A 87 15.43 0.11 8.59
CA LEU A 87 16.04 -1.23 8.51
C LEU A 87 15.83 -1.98 7.19
N ALA A 88 15.15 -1.40 6.20
CA ALA A 88 14.48 -2.22 5.17
C ALA A 88 15.06 -2.25 3.76
N VAL A 89 16.12 -1.50 3.46
CA VAL A 89 16.74 -1.56 2.12
C VAL A 89 18.05 -2.33 2.20
N HIS A 90 17.94 -3.64 2.33
CA HIS A 90 19.08 -4.55 2.27
C HIS A 90 18.93 -5.58 1.13
N LYS A 91 18.69 -5.09 -0.10
CA LYS A 91 19.17 -5.70 -1.36
C LYS A 91 18.91 -4.78 -2.55
N TRP A 92 19.96 -4.45 -3.30
CA TRP A 92 19.89 -3.69 -4.56
C TRP A 92 19.32 -4.56 -5.70
N GLN A 93 18.35 -4.06 -6.48
CA GLN A 93 18.15 -4.52 -7.85
C GLN A 93 19.15 -3.78 -8.75
N THR A 94 20.04 -4.53 -9.38
CA THR A 94 21.06 -4.03 -10.30
C THR A 94 20.43 -3.42 -11.55
N LYS A 95 20.23 -2.10 -11.59
CA LYS A 95 20.27 -1.36 -12.86
C LYS A 95 21.16 -0.12 -12.72
N SER A 96 22.21 -0.14 -13.53
CA SER A 96 23.32 0.81 -13.64
C SER A 96 22.97 2.26 -13.28
N VAL A 97 23.68 2.83 -12.31
CA VAL A 97 23.72 4.29 -12.13
C VAL A 97 25.05 4.78 -12.70
N TYR A 98 25.00 5.30 -13.93
CA TYR A 98 25.96 6.32 -14.34
C TYR A 98 25.75 7.53 -13.42
N CYS A 99 26.63 7.72 -12.43
CA CYS A 99 26.60 8.92 -11.61
C CYS A 99 27.43 10.01 -12.28
N SER A 100 26.77 11.08 -12.72
CA SER A 100 27.40 12.25 -13.34
C SER A 100 28.13 13.09 -12.29
N TYR A 101 29.40 12.79 -12.01
CA TYR A 101 30.30 13.70 -11.30
C TYR A 101 31.53 13.98 -12.16
N ASN A 102 31.41 14.93 -13.06
CA ASN A 102 32.55 15.53 -13.76
C ASN A 102 32.77 16.95 -13.23
N ALA A 103 33.51 17.08 -12.12
CA ALA A 103 34.16 18.33 -11.76
C ALA A 103 35.64 18.24 -12.18
N TRP A 104 36.06 19.17 -13.05
CA TRP A 104 37.41 19.22 -13.62
C TRP A 104 38.43 19.65 -12.55
N PRO A 105 39.50 18.88 -12.26
CA PRO A 105 40.52 19.31 -11.31
C PRO A 105 41.32 20.47 -11.90
N LYS A 106 41.37 21.61 -11.20
CA LYS A 106 41.99 22.88 -11.66
C LYS A 106 43.50 22.83 -11.94
N PHE A 107 44.15 21.67 -11.79
CA PHE A 107 45.62 21.50 -11.87
C PHE A 107 46.10 20.62 -13.05
N VAL A 108 45.21 20.15 -13.94
CA VAL A 108 45.60 19.28 -15.07
C VAL A 108 45.52 20.05 -16.40
N PRO A 109 46.64 20.22 -17.14
CA PRO A 109 46.61 20.86 -18.46
C PRO A 109 45.72 20.12 -19.45
N TYR A 110 44.89 20.86 -20.21
CA TYR A 110 43.88 20.28 -21.12
C TYR A 110 44.44 19.27 -22.13
N ARG A 111 45.69 19.46 -22.57
CA ARG A 111 46.40 18.53 -23.49
C ARG A 111 46.67 17.14 -22.89
N LEU A 112 46.81 17.04 -21.57
CA LEU A 112 47.03 15.78 -20.86
C LEU A 112 45.73 15.22 -20.26
N ALA A 113 44.61 15.94 -20.39
CA ALA A 113 43.34 15.58 -19.77
C ALA A 113 42.77 14.25 -20.30
N SER A 114 42.95 13.95 -21.58
CA SER A 114 42.44 12.70 -22.19
C SER A 114 43.21 11.47 -21.71
N LEU A 115 44.54 11.59 -21.60
CA LEU A 115 45.41 10.52 -21.07
C LEU A 115 45.18 10.34 -19.58
N TYR A 116 45.09 11.44 -18.82
CA TYR A 116 44.71 11.42 -17.41
C TYR A 116 43.35 10.76 -17.20
N TYR A 117 42.32 11.10 -17.98
CA TYR A 117 41.01 10.46 -17.87
C TYR A 117 41.09 8.96 -18.17
N LYS A 118 41.78 8.54 -19.23
CA LYS A 118 41.95 7.12 -19.56
C LYS A 118 42.63 6.33 -18.44
N ILE A 119 43.67 6.90 -17.84
CA ILE A 119 44.41 6.26 -16.74
C ILE A 119 43.58 6.27 -15.46
N LYS A 120 42.97 7.40 -15.11
CA LYS A 120 42.07 7.54 -13.95
C LYS A 120 40.89 6.57 -14.05
N GLN A 121 40.27 6.44 -15.23
CA GLN A 121 39.15 5.52 -15.41
C GLN A 121 39.58 4.07 -15.24
N LYS A 122 40.75 3.68 -15.76
CA LYS A 122 41.29 2.32 -15.55
C LYS A 122 41.60 2.03 -14.09
N ILE A 123 42.21 2.99 -13.38
CA ILE A 123 42.54 2.85 -11.95
C ILE A 123 41.26 2.79 -11.10
N VAL A 124 40.31 3.70 -11.33
CA VAL A 124 39.02 3.71 -10.62
C VAL A 124 38.25 2.42 -10.89
N ASN A 125 38.22 1.94 -12.13
CA ASN A 125 37.55 0.68 -12.46
C ASN A 125 38.25 -0.54 -11.85
N ALA A 126 39.58 -0.56 -11.78
CA ALA A 126 40.33 -1.63 -11.13
C ALA A 126 40.13 -1.62 -9.60
N ILE A 127 40.14 -0.45 -8.98
CA ILE A 127 39.85 -0.28 -7.54
C ILE A 127 38.40 -0.69 -7.24
N ASN A 128 37.43 -0.27 -8.06
CA ASN A 128 36.03 -0.66 -7.90
C ASN A 128 35.81 -2.16 -8.15
N TRP A 129 36.58 -2.77 -9.06
CA TRP A 129 36.54 -4.22 -9.30
C TRP A 129 37.13 -5.02 -8.11
N ILE A 130 38.25 -4.56 -7.53
CA ILE A 130 38.87 -5.17 -6.35
C ILE A 130 38.01 -4.97 -5.09
N LEU A 131 37.47 -3.76 -4.88
CA LEU A 131 36.59 -3.46 -3.74
C LEU A 131 35.20 -4.08 -3.90
N GLY A 132 34.71 -4.22 -5.14
CA GLY A 132 33.44 -4.84 -5.47
C GLY A 132 33.39 -6.35 -5.19
N LEU A 133 34.55 -7.01 -5.05
CA LEU A 133 34.65 -8.41 -4.60
C LEU A 133 34.42 -8.59 -3.09
N PHE A 134 34.52 -7.52 -2.29
CA PHE A 134 34.41 -7.58 -0.82
C PHE A 134 33.26 -6.74 -0.23
N TYR A 135 32.72 -5.79 -0.97
CA TYR A 135 31.63 -4.93 -0.51
C TYR A 135 30.36 -5.21 -1.29
N SER A 136 29.51 -6.09 -0.76
CA SER A 136 28.07 -5.89 -0.89
C SER A 136 27.73 -4.58 -0.15
N GLU A 137 27.74 -3.45 -0.85
CA GLU A 137 27.47 -2.15 -0.23
C GLU A 137 26.01 -2.10 0.24
N LEU A 138 25.81 -2.34 1.54
CA LEU A 138 24.60 -2.03 2.27
C LEU A 138 24.53 -0.51 2.40
N TYR A 139 23.55 0.11 1.74
CA TYR A 139 23.27 1.54 1.87
C TYR A 139 22.20 1.76 2.93
N THR A 140 22.44 2.71 3.82
CA THR A 140 21.53 3.02 4.93
C THR A 140 20.72 4.27 4.60
N CYS A 141 19.40 4.24 4.87
CA CYS A 141 18.58 5.45 4.81
C CYS A 141 18.64 6.22 6.14
N PHE A 142 18.80 7.54 6.07
CA PHE A 142 18.57 8.49 7.17
C PHE A 142 17.08 8.82 7.38
N CYS A 143 16.21 7.81 7.36
CA CYS A 143 14.78 8.02 7.62
C CYS A 143 14.52 7.86 9.13
N GLU A 144 13.67 8.72 9.72
CA GLU A 144 13.26 8.59 11.13
C GLU A 144 12.21 7.47 11.32
N GLU A 145 11.39 7.24 10.29
CA GLU A 145 10.34 6.21 10.26
C GLU A 145 10.42 5.38 8.95
N TYR A 146 10.25 4.06 9.08
CA TYR A 146 10.13 3.12 7.96
C TYR A 146 8.68 2.69 7.79
N GLU A 147 8.08 3.01 6.64
CA GLU A 147 6.77 2.47 6.25
C GLU A 147 6.92 1.47 5.10
N PRO A 148 6.77 0.16 5.36
CA PRO A 148 6.82 -0.85 4.32
C PRO A 148 5.70 -0.62 3.31
N ASN A 149 6.00 -0.75 2.01
CA ASN A 149 4.97 -0.77 0.98
C ASN A 149 4.32 -2.15 0.92
N TYR A 150 3.12 -2.30 1.47
CA TYR A 150 2.35 -3.55 1.44
C TYR A 150 0.87 -3.27 1.11
N PRO A 151 0.10 -4.29 0.66
CA PRO A 151 -1.32 -4.16 0.38
C PRO A 151 -2.11 -3.67 1.60
N ARG A 152 -2.86 -2.59 1.46
CA ARG A 152 -3.72 -2.05 2.53
C ARG A 152 -5.00 -1.46 1.94
N ALA A 153 -6.05 -1.35 2.74
CA ALA A 153 -7.33 -0.82 2.27
C ALA A 153 -7.18 0.65 1.86
N SER A 154 -7.67 0.98 0.67
CA SER A 154 -7.76 2.36 0.16
C SER A 154 -9.20 2.88 0.23
N GLN A 155 -10.20 2.02 0.05
CA GLN A 155 -11.61 2.36 0.17
C GLN A 155 -12.46 1.12 0.46
N VAL A 156 -13.49 1.27 1.29
CA VAL A 156 -14.57 0.27 1.44
C VAL A 156 -15.90 0.96 1.24
N LYS A 157 -16.70 0.50 0.28
CA LYS A 157 -17.97 1.15 -0.07
C LYS A 157 -19.01 0.16 -0.57
N GLU A 158 -20.24 0.63 -0.63
CA GLU A 158 -21.27 0.03 -1.46
C GLU A 158 -21.12 0.57 -2.89
N LYS A 159 -21.32 -0.31 -3.88
CA LYS A 159 -21.43 0.05 -5.29
C LYS A 159 -22.34 -0.96 -6.00
N TRP A 160 -23.41 -0.48 -6.63
CA TRP A 160 -24.37 -1.31 -7.38
C TRP A 160 -25.06 -2.40 -6.53
N GLY A 161 -25.37 -2.10 -5.27
CA GLY A 161 -25.96 -3.03 -4.32
C GLY A 161 -24.97 -4.06 -3.78
N MET A 162 -23.67 -3.87 -3.98
CA MET A 162 -22.61 -4.80 -3.59
C MET A 162 -21.58 -4.14 -2.68
N LEU A 163 -20.99 -4.94 -1.78
CA LEU A 163 -19.77 -4.57 -1.09
C LEU A 163 -18.63 -4.46 -2.12
N ASN A 164 -17.83 -3.41 -2.00
CA ASN A 164 -16.61 -3.23 -2.76
C ASN A 164 -15.48 -2.81 -1.82
N MET A 165 -14.34 -3.51 -1.91
CA MET A 165 -13.13 -3.18 -1.16
C MET A 165 -11.96 -2.98 -2.13
N TYR A 166 -11.37 -1.80 -2.09
CA TYR A 166 -10.20 -1.45 -2.89
C TYR A 166 -8.97 -1.52 -1.98
N LEU A 167 -7.91 -2.15 -2.48
CA LEU A 167 -6.58 -2.09 -1.87
C LEU A 167 -5.70 -1.07 -2.59
N THR A 168 -4.57 -0.70 -2.00
CA THR A 168 -3.53 0.11 -2.66
C THR A 168 -2.92 -0.62 -3.86
N PHE A 169 -2.69 -1.91 -3.67
CA PHE A 169 -2.40 -2.92 -4.68
C PHE A 169 -2.75 -4.28 -4.08
N ASP A 170 -2.92 -5.30 -4.91
CA ASP A 170 -3.34 -6.63 -4.51
C ASP A 170 -2.49 -7.71 -5.19
N THR A 171 -2.51 -8.90 -4.59
CA THR A 171 -2.08 -10.14 -5.25
C THR A 171 -3.31 -10.81 -5.84
N ASP A 172 -3.12 -11.75 -6.79
CA ASP A 172 -4.24 -12.53 -7.36
C ASP A 172 -5.09 -13.20 -6.27
N GLU A 173 -4.46 -13.73 -5.22
CA GLU A 173 -5.15 -14.35 -4.07
C GLU A 173 -6.04 -13.36 -3.30
N MET A 174 -5.59 -12.10 -3.13
CA MET A 174 -6.38 -11.06 -2.48
C MET A 174 -7.54 -10.60 -3.38
N TYR A 175 -7.29 -10.46 -4.68
CA TYR A 175 -8.30 -10.08 -5.65
C TYR A 175 -9.45 -11.10 -5.72
N ASP A 176 -9.11 -12.39 -5.84
CA ASP A 176 -10.09 -13.47 -5.88
C ASP A 176 -10.91 -13.53 -4.58
N LEU A 177 -10.26 -13.34 -3.44
CA LEU A 177 -10.91 -13.28 -2.14
C LEU A 177 -11.89 -12.09 -2.04
N ILE A 178 -11.49 -10.90 -2.48
CA ILE A 178 -12.38 -9.73 -2.50
C ILE A 178 -13.59 -10.03 -3.38
N SER A 179 -13.35 -10.49 -4.61
CA SER A 179 -14.40 -10.86 -5.58
C SER A 179 -15.42 -11.86 -5.01
N GLU A 180 -14.96 -12.90 -4.31
CA GLU A 180 -15.84 -13.86 -3.62
C GLU A 180 -16.78 -13.17 -2.61
N TYR A 181 -16.26 -12.21 -1.84
CA TYR A 181 -17.04 -11.49 -0.83
C TYR A 181 -17.95 -10.42 -1.44
N GLU A 182 -17.56 -9.81 -2.57
CA GLU A 182 -18.45 -8.94 -3.35
C GLU A 182 -19.68 -9.73 -3.84
N GLU A 183 -19.49 -10.93 -4.38
CA GLU A 183 -20.60 -11.78 -4.81
C GLU A 183 -21.49 -12.24 -3.65
N LYS A 184 -20.90 -12.61 -2.51
CA LYS A 184 -21.67 -12.95 -1.30
C LYS A 184 -22.55 -11.80 -0.84
N SER A 185 -22.07 -10.57 -0.94
CA SER A 185 -22.80 -9.39 -0.47
C SER A 185 -24.15 -9.20 -1.17
N LYS A 186 -24.28 -9.63 -2.45
CA LYS A 186 -25.54 -9.58 -3.24
C LYS A 186 -26.69 -10.40 -2.65
N THR A 187 -26.37 -11.31 -1.73
CA THR A 187 -27.35 -12.23 -1.11
C THR A 187 -27.66 -11.87 0.34
N ILE A 188 -27.06 -10.80 0.85
CA ILE A 188 -27.16 -10.38 2.25
C ILE A 188 -27.70 -8.97 2.31
N CYS A 189 -28.80 -8.77 3.03
CA CYS A 189 -29.40 -7.47 3.22
C CYS A 189 -28.41 -6.50 3.88
N GLU A 190 -28.11 -5.39 3.20
CA GLU A 190 -27.14 -4.39 3.65
C GLU A 190 -27.57 -3.71 4.96
N ASP A 191 -28.88 -3.61 5.23
CA ASP A 191 -29.42 -3.00 6.44
C ASP A 191 -29.34 -3.88 7.70
N CYS A 192 -29.62 -5.19 7.57
CA CYS A 192 -29.81 -6.08 8.74
C CYS A 192 -28.98 -7.36 8.73
N GLY A 193 -28.35 -7.72 7.62
CA GLY A 193 -27.50 -8.90 7.51
C GLY A 193 -28.25 -10.23 7.33
N LYS A 194 -29.59 -10.21 7.28
CA LYS A 194 -30.40 -11.39 6.91
C LYS A 194 -30.29 -11.68 5.40
N PRO A 195 -30.69 -12.88 4.92
CA PRO A 195 -30.78 -13.14 3.49
C PRO A 195 -31.59 -12.05 2.77
N GLY A 196 -31.04 -11.57 1.67
CA GLY A 196 -31.60 -10.52 0.84
C GLY A 196 -31.39 -10.83 -0.64
N SER A 197 -31.95 -9.99 -1.48
CA SER A 197 -31.74 -10.05 -2.93
C SER A 197 -31.48 -8.64 -3.45
N LEU A 198 -30.77 -8.59 -4.58
CA LEU A 198 -30.57 -7.36 -5.32
C LEU A 198 -31.94 -6.80 -5.77
N ARG A 199 -32.15 -5.51 -5.55
CA ARG A 199 -33.36 -4.74 -5.90
C ARG A 199 -32.95 -3.69 -6.91
N ASP A 200 -33.24 -3.94 -8.18
CA ASP A 200 -32.93 -3.07 -9.32
C ASP A 200 -34.13 -2.22 -9.78
N ASP A 201 -35.28 -2.43 -9.14
CA ASP A 201 -36.54 -1.72 -9.37
C ASP A 201 -36.69 -0.46 -8.50
N LEU A 202 -35.76 -0.25 -7.56
CA LEU A 202 -35.62 0.99 -6.79
C LEU A 202 -34.77 2.01 -7.56
N PRO A 203 -34.87 3.32 -7.26
CA PRO A 203 -34.05 4.32 -7.94
C PRO A 203 -32.54 4.18 -7.68
N TRP A 204 -32.17 3.45 -6.62
CA TRP A 204 -30.81 2.98 -6.35
C TRP A 204 -30.81 1.46 -6.26
N ILE A 205 -29.80 0.81 -6.84
CA ILE A 205 -29.63 -0.64 -6.73
C ILE A 205 -29.12 -0.95 -5.33
N LEU A 206 -29.89 -1.72 -4.55
CA LEU A 206 -29.57 -2.09 -3.17
C LEU A 206 -29.76 -3.59 -2.97
N THR A 207 -29.06 -4.19 -2.02
CA THR A 207 -29.33 -5.59 -1.62
C THR A 207 -30.15 -5.61 -0.33
N LEU A 208 -31.42 -6.00 -0.40
CA LEU A 208 -32.37 -5.89 0.70
C LEU A 208 -33.23 -7.15 0.90
N CYS A 209 -33.58 -7.44 2.15
CA CYS A 209 -34.66 -8.36 2.48
C CYS A 209 -36.03 -7.71 2.22
N ASP A 210 -37.09 -8.51 2.13
CA ASP A 210 -38.44 -8.01 1.81
C ASP A 210 -38.96 -6.93 2.78
N GLU A 211 -38.58 -7.02 4.06
CA GLU A 211 -38.95 -6.04 5.08
C GLU A 211 -38.33 -4.66 4.80
N HIS A 212 -37.01 -4.60 4.58
CA HIS A 212 -36.31 -3.35 4.30
C HIS A 212 -36.62 -2.82 2.90
N TYR A 213 -36.83 -3.70 1.91
CA TYR A 213 -37.29 -3.32 0.59
C TYR A 213 -38.65 -2.59 0.66
N LYS A 214 -39.64 -3.13 1.38
CA LYS A 214 -40.93 -2.45 1.61
C LYS A 214 -40.78 -1.11 2.34
N SER A 215 -39.82 -1.02 3.27
CA SER A 215 -39.51 0.24 3.96
C SER A 215 -38.94 1.29 3.00
N GLN A 216 -38.05 0.89 2.09
CA GLN A 216 -37.46 1.78 1.09
C GLN A 216 -38.48 2.19 0.02
N LEU A 217 -39.32 1.28 -0.46
CA LEU A 217 -40.44 1.62 -1.36
C LEU A 217 -41.31 2.73 -0.78
N LYS A 218 -41.78 2.56 0.46
CA LYS A 218 -42.58 3.58 1.17
C LYS A 218 -41.85 4.91 1.35
N ARG A 219 -40.52 4.92 1.34
CA ARG A 219 -39.71 6.13 1.43
C ARG A 219 -39.67 6.86 0.09
N PHE A 220 -39.56 6.13 -1.01
CA PHE A 220 -39.54 6.70 -2.36
C PHE A 220 -40.93 7.10 -2.85
N ASP A 221 -41.99 6.37 -2.48
CA ASP A 221 -43.38 6.73 -2.81
C ASP A 221 -43.87 8.05 -2.17
N LYS A 222 -43.12 8.56 -1.18
CA LYS A 222 -43.43 9.82 -0.48
C LYS A 222 -42.76 11.05 -1.10
N ILE A 223 -41.95 10.86 -2.15
CA ILE A 223 -41.22 11.91 -2.86
C ILE A 223 -41.98 12.23 -4.15
#